data_AF-A9NS42-F1
#
_entry.id   AF-A9NS42-F1
#
_cell.length_a   1.000
_cell.length_b   1.000
_cell.length_c   1.000
_cell.angle_alpha   90.00
_cell.angle_beta   90.00
_cell.angle_gamma   90.00
#
_symmetry.space_group_name_H-M   'P 1'
#
loop_
_entity.id
_entity.type
_entity.pdbx_description
1 polymer ?
#
loop_
_entity_poly.entity_id
_entity_poly.type
_entity_poly.pdbx_seq_one_letter_code
_entity_poly.pdbx_strand_id
1 'polypeptide(L)'
;MLLSRAVRSLGRVVRAGEQASKIRLPAAAPAVLNNHSRGYHERVVDHYNNPRNVGSFNKNDPNVGTGLVGAPACGDVMKLQIKVDEETGQVTDACFKTFGCGSAIASSSVASEWIKGKKIEHVISIKNSDIAKHLSLPPVKLHCSMLAEDAIKAAVKDYEVKKAKREQNSESASNKDVAGTA
;
A
#
# COMPACT_ATOMS: atom_id res chain seq x y z
N MET A 1 16.05 58.43 -61.55
CA MET A 1 15.66 57.78 -62.82
C MET A 1 15.28 56.34 -62.50
N LEU A 2 14.06 55.82 -62.62
CA LEU A 2 12.80 56.28 -63.17
C LEU A 2 11.65 55.70 -62.33
N LEU A 3 10.59 56.51 -62.25
CA LEU A 3 9.22 56.15 -61.91
C LEU A 3 8.71 55.01 -62.79
N SER A 4 7.79 54.18 -62.26
CA SER A 4 6.48 53.84 -62.86
C SER A 4 5.76 52.90 -61.88
N ARG A 5 4.82 53.35 -61.04
CA ARG A 5 3.40 53.65 -61.35
C ARG A 5 2.75 52.63 -62.30
N ALA A 6 1.96 51.74 -61.72
CA ALA A 6 0.71 51.28 -62.33
C ALA A 6 -0.35 51.17 -61.23
N VAL A 7 -1.51 51.76 -61.53
CA VAL A 7 -2.63 52.05 -60.64
C VAL A 7 -3.87 51.40 -61.26
N ARG A 8 -4.76 50.89 -60.38
CA ARG A 8 -6.19 50.56 -60.56
C ARG A 8 -6.54 49.33 -61.41
N SER A 9 -7.31 48.43 -60.79
CA SER A 9 -8.74 48.35 -61.10
C SER A 9 -9.52 47.65 -59.98
N LEU A 10 -10.77 48.07 -59.79
CA LEU A 10 -11.69 47.73 -58.72
C LEU A 10 -12.29 46.32 -58.87
N GLY A 11 -12.52 45.66 -57.75
CA GLY A 11 -13.47 44.54 -57.61
C GLY A 11 -14.10 44.61 -56.22
N ARG A 12 -15.40 44.92 -56.18
CA ARG A 12 -16.23 45.19 -54.99
C ARG A 12 -16.86 43.89 -54.48
N VAL A 13 -16.97 43.76 -53.15
CA VAL A 13 -18.01 43.02 -52.38
C VAL A 13 -17.94 41.48 -52.51
N VAL A 14 -17.89 40.68 -51.43
CA VAL A 14 -19.02 40.29 -50.55
C VAL A 14 -18.47 39.77 -49.22
N ARG A 15 -19.10 40.16 -48.12
CA ARG A 15 -18.99 39.56 -46.78
C ARG A 15 -19.68 38.19 -46.75
N ALA A 16 -19.00 37.16 -46.28
CA ALA A 16 -19.59 35.99 -45.63
C ALA A 16 -18.75 35.78 -44.35
N GLY A 17 -19.30 35.88 -43.14
CA GLY A 17 -20.37 35.01 -42.67
C GLY A 17 -19.72 33.67 -42.35
N GLU A 18 -18.94 33.60 -41.28
CA GLU A 18 -19.36 33.08 -39.97
C GLU A 18 -19.49 31.55 -39.93
N GLN A 19 -18.92 30.99 -38.87
CA GLN A 19 -19.09 29.61 -38.37
C GLN A 19 -18.10 28.56 -38.88
N ALA A 20 -16.89 28.64 -38.31
CA ALA A 20 -16.07 27.47 -38.06
C ALA A 20 -16.88 26.47 -37.22
N SER A 21 -17.27 25.37 -37.86
CA SER A 21 -17.92 24.21 -37.24
C SER A 21 -17.01 23.61 -36.17
N LYS A 22 -17.23 24.01 -34.92
CA LYS A 22 -16.74 23.28 -33.74
C LYS A 22 -17.47 21.94 -33.72
N ILE A 23 -16.82 20.89 -34.22
CA ILE A 23 -17.20 19.51 -33.89
C ILE A 23 -16.85 19.34 -32.40
N ARG A 24 -17.80 19.71 -31.54
CA ARG A 24 -17.75 19.42 -30.12
C ARG A 24 -18.00 17.92 -29.98
N LEU A 25 -16.94 17.15 -29.82
CA LEU A 25 -17.01 15.76 -29.34
C LEU A 25 -17.96 15.73 -28.13
N PRO A 26 -18.95 14.84 -28.09
CA PRO A 26 -19.77 14.71 -26.89
C PRO A 26 -18.85 14.30 -25.75
N ALA A 27 -18.90 15.05 -24.65
CA ALA A 27 -18.31 14.62 -23.39
C ALA A 27 -18.94 13.26 -23.05
N ALA A 28 -18.12 12.21 -23.09
CA ALA A 28 -18.55 10.87 -22.69
C ALA A 28 -19.10 10.98 -21.26
N ALA A 29 -20.40 10.75 -21.11
CA ALA A 29 -21.00 10.48 -19.82
C ALA A 29 -20.23 9.31 -19.17
N PRO A 30 -20.02 9.30 -17.84
CA PRO A 30 -19.43 8.14 -17.21
C PRO A 30 -20.36 6.98 -17.50
N ALA A 31 -19.85 5.96 -18.21
CA ALA A 31 -20.53 4.70 -18.31
C ALA A 31 -20.71 4.22 -16.87
N VAL A 32 -21.96 4.26 -16.38
CA VAL A 32 -22.35 3.51 -15.19
C VAL A 32 -22.22 2.06 -15.62
N LEU A 33 -21.00 1.52 -15.49
CA LEU A 33 -20.73 0.11 -15.64
C LEU A 33 -21.43 -0.56 -14.48
N ASN A 34 -22.69 -0.90 -14.71
CA ASN A 34 -23.41 -1.88 -13.93
C ASN A 34 -22.77 -3.24 -14.24
N ASN A 35 -21.54 -3.40 -13.76
CA ASN A 35 -20.81 -4.63 -13.85
C ASN A 35 -21.46 -5.53 -12.82
N HIS A 36 -22.23 -6.51 -13.28
CA HIS A 36 -22.50 -7.71 -12.48
C HIS A 36 -21.15 -8.41 -12.26
N SER A 37 -20.36 -7.81 -11.38
CA SER A 37 -18.97 -8.14 -11.11
C SER A 37 -18.93 -9.52 -10.47
N ARG A 38 -17.97 -10.32 -10.91
CA ARG A 38 -17.63 -11.62 -10.31
C ARG A 38 -17.46 -11.46 -8.79
N GLY A 39 -18.50 -11.75 -8.01
CA GLY A 39 -18.53 -12.12 -6.57
C GLY A 39 -17.69 -11.37 -5.52
N TYR A 40 -16.90 -10.35 -5.85
CA TYR A 40 -15.98 -9.67 -4.96
C TYR A 40 -16.46 -8.26 -4.63
N HIS A 41 -16.36 -7.90 -3.35
CA HIS A 41 -16.66 -6.55 -2.89
C HIS A 41 -15.68 -5.53 -3.52
N GLU A 42 -16.16 -4.33 -3.81
CA GLU A 42 -15.37 -3.25 -4.44
C GLU A 42 -14.04 -2.98 -3.73
N ARG A 43 -14.03 -3.03 -2.39
CA ARG A 43 -12.83 -2.85 -1.57
C ARG A 43 -11.77 -3.91 -1.84
N VAL A 44 -12.19 -5.17 -2.02
CA VAL A 44 -11.24 -6.26 -2.36
C VAL A 44 -10.62 -5.99 -3.72
N VAL A 45 -11.43 -5.56 -4.69
CA VAL A 45 -10.97 -5.25 -6.05
C VAL A 45 -10.00 -4.07 -6.04
N ASP A 46 -10.28 -3.02 -5.26
CA ASP A 46 -9.40 -1.86 -5.16
C ASP A 46 -8.05 -2.20 -4.54
N HIS A 47 -8.00 -2.89 -3.39
CA HIS A 47 -6.74 -3.31 -2.79
C HIS A 47 -6.00 -4.38 -3.60
N TYR A 48 -6.70 -5.12 -4.47
CA TYR A 48 -6.05 -6.06 -5.39
C TYR A 48 -5.40 -5.34 -6.58
N ASN A 49 -6.09 -4.40 -7.22
CA ASN A 49 -5.59 -3.67 -8.38
C ASN A 49 -4.54 -2.62 -8.00
N ASN A 50 -4.73 -1.96 -6.85
CA ASN A 50 -3.87 -0.90 -6.33
C ASN A 50 -3.41 -1.24 -4.90
N PRO A 51 -2.64 -2.31 -4.68
CA PRO A 51 -2.20 -2.68 -3.34
C PRO A 51 -1.29 -1.58 -2.76
N ARG A 52 -1.54 -1.20 -1.51
CA ARG A 52 -0.77 -0.16 -0.80
C ARG A 52 0.42 -0.81 -0.10
N ASN A 53 1.52 -0.08 0.08
CA ASN A 53 2.66 -0.57 0.90
C ASN A 53 3.29 -1.89 0.42
N VAL A 54 3.25 -2.20 -0.87
CA VAL A 54 3.98 -3.35 -1.43
C VAL A 54 5.47 -3.05 -1.42
N GLY A 55 6.26 -3.87 -0.73
CA GLY A 55 7.67 -3.59 -0.58
C GLY A 55 8.38 -4.49 0.42
N SER A 56 9.60 -4.11 0.79
CA SER A 56 10.34 -4.81 1.84
C SER A 56 11.37 -3.89 2.46
N PHE A 57 11.56 -4.03 3.76
CA PHE A 57 12.63 -3.38 4.50
C PHE A 57 13.84 -4.29 4.64
N ASN A 58 14.98 -3.70 5.01
CA ASN A 58 16.18 -4.44 5.36
C ASN A 58 15.90 -5.32 6.60
N LYS A 59 16.16 -6.62 6.49
CA LYS A 59 15.94 -7.58 7.59
C LYS A 59 16.90 -7.37 8.77
N ASN A 60 18.06 -6.76 8.49
CA ASN A 60 19.11 -6.49 9.48
C ASN A 60 18.85 -5.20 10.26
N ASP A 61 17.86 -4.39 9.84
CA ASP A 61 17.49 -3.20 10.59
C ASP A 61 16.93 -3.64 11.96
N PRO A 62 17.53 -3.17 13.06
CA PRO A 62 17.15 -3.59 14.40
C PRO A 62 15.74 -3.09 14.78
N ASN A 63 15.23 -2.06 14.10
CA ASN A 63 13.90 -1.47 14.31
C ASN A 63 12.82 -2.09 13.43
N VAL A 64 13.17 -3.11 12.64
CA VAL A 64 12.25 -3.80 11.74
C VAL A 64 11.88 -5.17 12.28
N GLY A 65 10.58 -5.36 12.55
CA GLY A 65 9.99 -6.67 12.80
C GLY A 65 9.55 -7.33 11.50
N THR A 66 9.79 -8.63 11.33
CA THR A 66 9.42 -9.41 10.15
C THR A 66 8.59 -10.63 10.53
N GLY A 67 7.34 -10.66 10.06
CA GLY A 67 6.46 -11.82 10.14
C GLY A 67 6.40 -12.53 8.79
N LEU A 68 6.76 -13.81 8.75
CA LEU A 68 6.56 -14.67 7.59
C LEU A 68 5.62 -15.81 8.01
N VAL A 69 4.46 -15.88 7.38
CA VAL A 69 3.41 -16.85 7.72
C VAL A 69 2.83 -17.47 6.44
N GLY A 70 2.14 -18.59 6.60
CA GLY A 70 1.60 -19.38 5.50
C GLY A 70 2.57 -20.44 5.00
N ALA A 71 2.10 -21.27 4.08
CA ALA A 71 2.83 -22.40 3.54
C ALA A 71 2.64 -22.46 2.02
N PRO A 72 3.70 -22.68 1.23
CA PRO A 72 3.58 -22.79 -0.23
C PRO A 72 2.59 -23.88 -0.68
N ALA A 73 2.48 -24.98 0.10
CA ALA A 73 1.55 -26.07 -0.17
C ALA A 73 0.07 -25.64 -0.11
N CYS A 74 -0.25 -24.61 0.68
CA CYS A 74 -1.61 -24.07 0.82
C CYS A 74 -1.90 -22.98 -0.21
N GLY A 75 -0.91 -22.55 -0.99
CA GLY A 75 -1.06 -21.50 -2.00
C GLY A 75 -1.04 -20.07 -1.45
N ASP A 76 -0.98 -19.87 -0.13
CA ASP A 76 -0.93 -18.57 0.51
C ASP A 76 0.32 -18.44 1.42
N VAL A 77 1.14 -17.42 1.16
CA VAL A 77 2.33 -17.06 1.94
C VAL A 77 2.41 -15.53 2.04
N MET A 78 2.45 -15.02 3.27
CA MET A 78 2.51 -13.59 3.54
C MET A 78 3.76 -13.23 4.33
N LYS A 79 4.50 -12.25 3.84
CA LYS A 79 5.59 -11.57 4.53
C LYS A 79 5.15 -10.15 4.87
N LEU A 80 5.01 -9.84 6.14
CA LEU A 80 4.74 -8.50 6.65
C LEU A 80 5.96 -7.99 7.39
N GLN A 81 6.35 -6.74 7.13
CA GLN A 81 7.43 -6.07 7.83
C GLN A 81 6.92 -4.75 8.40
N ILE A 82 7.21 -4.51 9.67
CA ILE A 82 6.87 -3.27 10.38
C ILE A 82 8.16 -2.57 10.81
N LYS A 83 8.21 -1.26 10.66
CA LYS A 83 9.28 -0.42 11.20
C LYS A 83 8.74 0.33 12.41
N VAL A 84 9.41 0.18 13.54
CA VAL A 84 8.97 0.75 14.82
C VAL A 84 9.94 1.84 15.25
N ASP A 85 9.40 2.94 15.74
CA ASP A 85 10.17 3.98 16.42
C ASP A 85 10.38 3.59 17.90
N GLU A 86 11.63 3.59 18.34
CA GLU A 86 12.00 3.10 19.67
C GLU A 86 11.58 4.02 20.81
N GLU A 87 11.57 5.33 20.56
CA GLU A 87 11.24 6.34 21.56
C GLU A 87 9.74 6.33 21.86
N THR A 88 8.93 6.23 20.81
CA THR A 88 7.47 6.34 20.90
C THR A 88 6.76 4.99 20.97
N GLY A 89 7.42 3.90 20.57
CA GLY A 89 6.82 2.56 20.44
C GLY A 89 5.77 2.47 19.33
N GLN A 90 5.81 3.37 18.35
CA GLN A 90 4.84 3.46 17.25
C GLN A 90 5.39 2.87 15.96
N VAL A 91 4.52 2.25 15.17
CA VAL A 91 4.86 1.77 13.83
C VAL A 91 4.92 2.97 12.88
N THR A 92 6.12 3.34 12.45
CA THR A 92 6.34 4.46 11.51
C THR A 92 5.99 4.09 10.09
N ASP A 93 6.27 2.85 9.70
CA ASP A 93 5.94 2.35 8.38
C ASP A 93 5.74 0.84 8.37
N ALA A 94 5.04 0.36 7.35
CA ALA A 94 4.77 -1.04 7.13
C ALA A 94 4.88 -1.37 5.65
N CYS A 95 5.37 -2.56 5.34
CA CYS A 95 5.48 -3.07 3.99
C CYS A 95 5.14 -4.55 3.96
N PHE A 96 4.56 -5.03 2.87
CA PHE A 96 4.27 -6.44 2.71
C PHE A 96 4.70 -7.00 1.34
N LYS A 97 4.89 -8.32 1.30
CA LYS A 97 4.90 -9.14 0.09
C LYS A 97 4.05 -10.36 0.36
N THR A 98 3.12 -10.65 -0.52
CA THR A 98 2.24 -11.81 -0.37
C THR A 98 2.15 -12.57 -1.68
N PHE A 99 2.08 -13.89 -1.58
CA PHE A 99 1.73 -14.79 -2.65
C PHE A 99 0.43 -15.47 -2.22
N GLY A 100 -0.62 -15.37 -3.01
CA GLY A 100 -1.91 -15.91 -2.63
C GLY A 100 -3.04 -15.40 -3.52
N CYS A 101 -4.26 -15.76 -3.14
CA CYS A 101 -5.44 -15.30 -3.87
C CYS A 101 -5.68 -13.78 -3.70
N GLY A 102 -6.52 -13.19 -4.56
CA GLY A 102 -6.79 -11.75 -4.51
C GLY A 102 -7.30 -11.25 -3.15
N SER A 103 -8.05 -12.09 -2.42
CA SER A 103 -8.50 -11.77 -1.06
C SER A 103 -7.35 -11.73 -0.05
N ALA A 104 -6.30 -12.55 -0.24
CA ALA A 104 -5.10 -12.51 0.59
C ALA A 104 -4.32 -11.21 0.35
N ILE A 105 -4.13 -10.82 -0.92
CA ILE A 105 -3.51 -9.54 -1.30
C ILE A 105 -4.27 -8.36 -0.70
N ALA A 106 -5.59 -8.35 -0.84
CA ALA A 106 -6.42 -7.29 -0.27
C ALA A 106 -6.31 -7.23 1.27
N SER A 107 -6.35 -8.39 1.94
CA SER A 107 -6.21 -8.48 3.40
C SER A 107 -4.85 -7.97 3.87
N SER A 108 -3.78 -8.32 3.14
CA SER A 108 -2.42 -7.83 3.43
C SER A 108 -2.30 -6.32 3.25
N SER A 109 -2.88 -5.75 2.19
CA SER A 109 -2.89 -4.31 1.97
C SER A 109 -3.60 -3.57 3.11
N VAL A 110 -4.82 -3.99 3.44
CA VAL A 110 -5.60 -3.37 4.54
C VAL A 110 -4.84 -3.45 5.87
N ALA A 111 -4.28 -4.62 6.18
CA ALA A 111 -3.48 -4.80 7.38
C ALA A 111 -2.29 -3.83 7.43
N SER A 112 -1.55 -3.67 6.33
CA SER A 112 -0.40 -2.76 6.27
C SER A 112 -0.75 -1.29 6.47
N GLU A 113 -1.94 -0.86 6.03
CA GLU A 113 -2.43 0.50 6.25
C GLU A 113 -2.90 0.70 7.69
N TRP A 114 -3.57 -0.30 8.26
CA TRP A 114 -4.13 -0.20 9.60
C TRP A 114 -3.08 -0.19 10.72
N ILE A 115 -1.93 -0.82 10.49
CA ILE A 115 -0.85 -0.86 11.49
C ILE A 115 0.00 0.40 11.47
N LYS A 116 0.04 1.14 10.35
CA LYS A 116 0.85 2.35 10.22
C LYS A 116 0.32 3.46 11.14
N GLY A 117 1.23 4.10 11.87
CA GLY A 117 0.92 5.18 12.82
C GLY A 117 0.29 4.72 14.13
N LYS A 118 0.21 3.41 14.39
CA LYS A 118 -0.33 2.86 15.64
C LYS A 118 0.77 2.38 16.57
N LYS A 119 0.51 2.45 17.88
CA LYS A 119 1.33 1.80 18.91
C LYS A 119 1.25 0.28 18.78
N ILE A 120 2.32 -0.42 19.15
CA ILE A 120 2.40 -1.89 19.12
C ILE A 120 1.21 -2.56 19.83
N GLU A 121 0.81 -2.04 21.00
CA GLU A 121 -0.32 -2.57 21.77
C GLU A 121 -1.63 -2.57 20.97
N HIS A 122 -1.89 -1.50 20.21
CA HIS A 122 -3.06 -1.40 19.34
C HIS A 122 -2.94 -2.27 18.10
N VAL A 123 -1.72 -2.47 17.58
CA VAL A 123 -1.46 -3.33 16.43
C VAL A 123 -1.81 -4.78 16.75
N ILE A 124 -1.43 -5.29 17.93
CA ILE A 124 -1.77 -6.65 18.38
C ILE A 124 -3.29 -6.84 18.56
N SER A 125 -4.02 -5.77 18.87
CA SER A 125 -5.47 -5.83 19.09
C SER A 125 -6.29 -5.99 17.80
N ILE A 126 -5.69 -5.83 16.62
CA ILE A 126 -6.35 -5.99 15.33
C ILE A 126 -6.71 -7.46 15.12
N LYS A 127 -8.00 -7.74 14.88
CA LYS A 127 -8.52 -9.10 14.68
C LYS A 127 -8.85 -9.36 13.22
N ASN A 128 -8.75 -10.63 12.82
CA ASN A 128 -9.20 -11.11 11.51
C ASN A 128 -10.66 -10.72 11.23
N SER A 129 -11.52 -10.72 12.25
CA SER A 129 -12.94 -10.38 12.11
C SER A 129 -13.15 -8.96 11.59
N ASP A 130 -12.28 -8.03 11.98
CA ASP A 130 -12.41 -6.62 11.61
C ASP A 130 -11.98 -6.42 10.15
N ILE A 131 -10.90 -7.10 9.74
CA ILE A 131 -10.43 -7.13 8.35
C ILE A 131 -11.47 -7.79 7.45
N ALA A 132 -12.01 -8.94 7.86
CA ALA A 132 -13.03 -9.67 7.11
C ALA A 132 -14.31 -8.85 6.90
N LYS A 133 -14.78 -8.17 7.95
CA LYS A 133 -15.93 -7.26 7.88
C LYS A 133 -15.63 -6.07 6.98
N HIS A 134 -14.44 -5.46 7.11
CA HIS A 134 -14.06 -4.31 6.32
C HIS A 134 -14.04 -4.63 4.81
N LEU A 135 -13.51 -5.79 4.45
CA LEU A 135 -13.46 -6.28 3.07
C LEU A 135 -14.75 -6.99 2.62
N SER A 136 -15.73 -7.18 3.51
CA SER A 136 -16.95 -7.96 3.25
C SER A 136 -16.65 -9.33 2.65
N LEU A 137 -15.69 -10.05 3.26
CA LEU A 137 -15.26 -11.35 2.77
C LEU A 137 -16.36 -12.40 2.98
N PRO A 138 -16.64 -13.25 1.96
CA PRO A 138 -17.53 -14.39 2.15
C PRO A 138 -16.89 -15.42 3.10
N PRO A 139 -17.68 -16.27 3.79
CA PRO A 139 -17.17 -17.22 4.79
C PRO A 139 -16.03 -18.13 4.29
N VAL A 140 -16.06 -18.50 3.00
CA VAL A 140 -15.06 -19.36 2.35
C VAL A 140 -13.66 -18.73 2.32
N LYS A 141 -13.56 -17.39 2.40
CA LYS A 141 -12.31 -16.63 2.29
C LYS A 141 -11.81 -16.05 3.62
N LEU A 142 -12.37 -16.47 4.76
CA LEU A 142 -11.95 -15.98 6.08
C LEU A 142 -10.51 -16.37 6.46
N HIS A 143 -9.94 -17.43 5.87
CA HIS A 143 -8.53 -17.78 6.08
C HIS A 143 -7.57 -16.67 5.65
N CYS A 144 -7.94 -15.85 4.65
CA CYS A 144 -7.12 -14.73 4.19
C CYS A 144 -6.98 -13.64 5.26
N SER A 145 -8.05 -13.38 6.02
CA SER A 145 -8.01 -12.46 7.15
C SER A 145 -7.27 -13.03 8.36
N MET A 146 -7.32 -14.35 8.58
CA MET A 146 -6.54 -15.01 9.64
C MET A 146 -5.04 -14.94 9.35
N LEU A 147 -4.64 -15.17 8.10
CA LEU A 147 -3.25 -15.04 7.66
C LEU A 147 -2.70 -13.63 7.93
N ALA A 148 -3.50 -12.59 7.70
CA ALA A 148 -3.10 -11.21 7.97
C ALA A 148 -2.92 -10.93 9.47
N GLU A 149 -3.83 -11.43 10.33
CA GLU A 149 -3.68 -11.33 11.79
C GLU A 149 -2.42 -12.06 12.28
N ASP A 150 -2.19 -13.28 11.81
CA ASP A 150 -1.02 -14.07 12.18
C ASP A 150 0.27 -13.39 11.74
N ALA A 151 0.28 -12.78 10.55
CA ALA A 151 1.42 -12.01 10.06
C ALA A 151 1.73 -10.80 10.95
N ILE A 152 0.70 -10.08 11.42
CA ILE A 152 0.86 -8.95 12.34
C ILE A 152 1.51 -9.42 13.65
N LYS A 153 0.97 -10.47 14.27
CA LYS A 153 1.50 -11.01 15.53
C LYS A 153 2.93 -11.51 15.38
N ALA A 154 3.24 -12.20 14.28
CA ALA A 154 4.58 -12.67 13.99
C ALA A 154 5.58 -11.51 13.81
N ALA A 155 5.18 -10.44 13.11
CA ALA A 155 6.04 -9.27 12.90
C ALA A 155 6.33 -8.51 14.20
N VAL A 156 5.31 -8.34 15.06
CA VAL A 156 5.48 -7.72 16.38
C VAL A 156 6.40 -8.57 17.27
N LYS A 157 6.17 -9.89 17.33
CA LYS A 157 7.00 -10.81 18.12
C LYS A 157 8.48 -10.78 17.68
N ASP A 158 8.74 -10.74 16.37
CA ASP A 158 10.12 -10.62 15.86
C ASP A 158 10.78 -9.29 16.31
N TYR A 159 10.04 -8.19 16.31
CA TYR A 159 10.53 -6.91 16.83
C TYR A 159 10.84 -6.98 18.33
N GLU A 160 9.94 -7.53 19.15
CA GLU A 160 10.15 -7.66 20.59
C GLU A 160 11.38 -8.51 20.93
N VAL A 161 11.57 -9.63 20.22
CA VAL A 161 12.76 -10.49 20.38
C VAL A 161 14.05 -9.74 20.01
N LYS A 162 14.04 -8.97 18.93
CA LYS A 162 15.19 -8.13 18.53
C LYS A 162 15.46 -7.04 19.56
N LYS A 163 14.41 -6.40 20.09
CA LYS A 163 14.53 -5.39 21.14
C LYS A 163 15.20 -5.96 22.38
N ALA A 164 14.67 -7.07 22.93
CA ALA A 164 15.22 -7.72 24.11
C ALA A 164 16.69 -8.16 23.92
N LYS A 165 17.05 -8.68 22.74
CA LYS A 165 18.43 -9.10 22.44
C LYS A 165 19.40 -7.91 22.43
N ARG A 166 18.96 -6.72 22.03
CA ARG A 166 19.80 -5.51 22.01
C ARG A 166 20.04 -4.99 23.43
N GLU A 167 18.99 -4.95 24.26
CA GLU A 167 19.07 -4.54 25.66
C GLU A 167 20.06 -5.44 26.44
N GLN A 168 20.03 -6.76 26.22
CA GLN A 168 20.99 -7.69 26.82
C GLN A 168 22.45 -7.50 26.32
N ASN A 169 22.62 -7.12 25.05
CA ASN A 169 23.94 -6.85 24.49
C ASN A 169 24.54 -5.52 24.99
N SER A 170 23.71 -4.51 25.33
CA SER A 170 24.20 -3.27 25.95
C SER A 170 24.66 -3.48 27.39
N GLU A 171 23.93 -4.26 28.20
CA GLU A 171 24.31 -4.56 29.60
C GLU A 171 25.64 -5.32 29.70
N SER A 172 25.87 -6.27 28.78
CA SER A 172 27.08 -7.11 28.77
C SER A 172 28.32 -6.40 28.22
N ALA A 173 28.15 -5.29 27.49
CA ALA A 173 29.26 -4.44 27.04
C ALA A 173 29.78 -3.56 28.18
N SER A 174 28.90 -2.94 28.99
CA SER A 174 29.31 -2.09 30.12
C SER A 174 29.98 -2.86 31.26
N ASN A 175 29.78 -4.18 31.38
CA ASN A 175 30.37 -4.97 32.45
C ASN A 175 31.78 -5.52 32.14
N LYS A 176 32.33 -5.26 30.94
CA LYS A 176 33.67 -5.71 30.54
C LYS A 176 34.78 -4.69 30.83
N ASP A 177 34.44 -3.42 31.06
CA ASP A 177 35.44 -2.37 31.30
C ASP A 177 35.97 -2.34 32.75
N VAL A 178 35.40 -3.15 33.65
CA VAL A 178 35.81 -3.22 35.07
C VAL A 178 36.80 -4.37 35.35
N ALA A 179 36.91 -5.35 34.46
CA ALA A 179 37.73 -6.56 34.67
C ALA A 179 39.18 -6.47 34.15
N GLY A 180 39.64 -5.29 33.71
CA GLY A 180 40.92 -5.10 33.01
C GLY A 180 42.05 -4.42 33.81
N THR A 181 41.91 -4.17 35.11
CA THR A 181 42.89 -3.38 35.89
C THR A 181 43.54 -4.13 37.06
N ALA A 182 43.68 -5.46 36.98
CA ALA A 182 44.37 -6.26 38.00
C ALA A 182 45.64 -6.91 37.44
#